data_AF-A0AAD6SMD7-F1
#
_entry.id   AF-A0AAD6SMD7-F1
#
_cell.length_a   1.000
_cell.length_b   1.000
_cell.length_c   1.000
_cell.angle_alpha   90.00
_cell.angle_beta   90.00
_cell.angle_gamma   90.00
#
_symmetry.space_group_name_H-M   'P 1'
#
loop_
_entity.id
_entity.type
_entity.pdbx_description
1 polymer ?
#
loop_
_entity_poly.entity_id
_entity_poly.type
_entity_poly.pdbx_seq_one_letter_code
_entity_poly.pdbx_strand_id
1 'polypeptide(L)'
;MSTPEELIFSYGESLYRNFVPHDIGYAFYGIYLVVFAIYLWTTMQNSLTSLGSRLLLSAMLLLCLSSTAQYIADMMLSLQQMEAYLTTTSVPLADRRTVWLQTHTGLYKTQRWPTAFNFVISDLIVIWRASVVYPLSRGIQSSLWLVGLADIGVWLCAAALTSRDAIKRSQNPATDETINTVANCISLATNLVGTAAIAVKAWNQRKFMRRHVGMWSSNVPRMLFLLVETGVFWAMVQLVFSVLQQVNNGENASVDLATAVMARIATYLAAILPTATVIIARSQRSVDHVFKFSHPVASSIASRPGPEPHNRGTNHYSLSSIRMSNMRLGGIHRPEWELKQSPLGNERPGAPEPYILPPNFSTEN
;
A
#
# COMPACT_ATOMS: atom_id res chain seq x y z
N MET A 1 -29.57 16.10 37.80
CA MET A 1 -28.17 16.40 38.16
C MET A 1 -27.55 15.06 38.50
N SER A 2 -26.60 14.57 37.70
CA SER A 2 -25.97 13.26 37.95
C SER A 2 -25.19 13.30 39.25
N THR A 3 -25.16 12.18 39.97
CA THR A 3 -24.37 12.09 41.21
C THR A 3 -22.87 12.10 40.88
N PRO A 4 -22.00 12.53 41.81
CA PRO A 4 -20.55 12.46 41.60
C PRO A 4 -20.05 11.04 41.26
N GLU A 5 -20.70 10.01 41.80
CA GLU A 5 -20.38 8.61 41.54
C GLU A 5 -20.73 8.19 40.11
N GLU A 6 -21.93 8.55 39.62
CA GLU A 6 -22.35 8.31 38.23
C GLU A 6 -21.40 8.98 37.23
N LEU A 7 -20.97 10.21 37.57
CA LEU A 7 -19.99 10.94 36.79
C LEU A 7 -18.68 10.15 36.72
N ILE A 8 -18.07 9.80 37.86
CA ILE A 8 -16.81 9.03 37.91
C ILE A 8 -16.91 7.72 37.12
N PHE A 9 -18.01 6.98 37.27
CA PHE A 9 -18.25 5.75 36.53
C PHE A 9 -18.30 5.98 35.01
N SER A 10 -19.09 6.98 34.57
CA SER A 10 -19.19 7.34 33.16
C SER A 10 -17.84 7.75 32.55
N TYR A 11 -16.98 8.43 33.32
CA TYR A 11 -15.62 8.74 32.88
C TYR A 11 -14.72 7.53 32.80
N GLY A 12 -14.76 6.64 33.79
CA GLY A 12 -14.00 5.39 33.77
C GLY A 12 -14.35 4.56 32.53
N GLU A 13 -15.64 4.47 32.22
CA GLU A 13 -16.12 3.81 31.00
C GLU A 13 -15.63 4.51 29.73
N SER A 14 -15.70 5.85 29.67
CA SER A 14 -15.21 6.61 28.52
C SER A 14 -13.71 6.43 28.29
N LEU A 15 -12.90 6.45 29.36
CA LEU A 15 -11.47 6.17 29.28
C LEU A 15 -11.25 4.74 28.77
N TYR A 16 -11.88 3.74 29.37
CA TYR A 16 -11.76 2.34 28.95
C TYR A 16 -12.08 2.16 27.45
N ARG A 17 -13.22 2.70 26.99
CA ARG A 17 -13.65 2.59 25.58
C ARG A 17 -12.70 3.29 24.61
N ASN A 18 -12.00 4.34 25.04
CA ASN A 18 -11.01 5.00 24.20
C ASN A 18 -9.66 4.26 24.25
N PHE A 19 -9.18 3.86 25.41
CA PHE A 19 -7.84 3.29 25.57
C PHE A 19 -7.68 1.91 24.94
N VAL A 20 -8.64 1.00 25.17
CA VAL A 20 -8.52 -0.38 24.70
C VAL A 20 -8.33 -0.49 23.18
N PRO A 21 -9.11 0.20 22.33
CA PRO A 21 -8.86 0.21 20.89
C PRO A 21 -7.48 0.76 20.51
N HIS A 22 -7.01 1.81 21.18
CA HIS A 22 -5.72 2.41 20.89
C HIS A 22 -4.57 1.45 21.23
N ASP A 23 -4.62 0.79 22.39
CA ASP A 23 -3.60 -0.19 22.80
C ASP A 23 -3.47 -1.34 21.81
N ILE A 24 -4.62 -1.86 21.33
CA ILE A 24 -4.64 -2.89 20.28
C ILE A 24 -4.04 -2.31 18.98
N GLY A 25 -4.42 -1.08 18.61
CA GLY A 25 -3.83 -0.38 17.47
C GLY A 25 -2.31 -0.26 17.57
N TYR A 26 -1.77 0.06 18.74
CA TYR A 26 -0.34 0.20 18.97
C TYR A 26 0.41 -1.13 18.78
N ALA A 27 -0.20 -2.25 19.17
CA ALA A 27 0.36 -3.56 18.88
C ALA A 27 0.46 -3.82 17.37
N PHE A 28 -0.59 -3.49 16.61
CA PHE A 28 -0.59 -3.62 15.13
C PHE A 28 0.40 -2.65 14.47
N TYR A 29 0.57 -1.45 15.01
CA TYR A 29 1.60 -0.52 14.56
C TYR A 29 3.03 -1.09 14.76
N GLY A 30 3.28 -1.75 15.89
CA GLY A 30 4.54 -2.47 16.12
C GLY A 30 4.81 -3.56 15.07
N ILE A 31 3.78 -4.37 14.76
CA ILE A 31 3.85 -5.38 13.67
C ILE A 31 4.16 -4.71 12.33
N TYR A 32 3.48 -3.59 12.03
CA TYR A 32 3.71 -2.83 10.81
C TYR A 32 5.16 -2.35 10.69
N LEU A 33 5.76 -1.81 11.76
CA LEU A 33 7.16 -1.37 11.73
C LEU A 33 8.12 -2.51 11.41
N VAL A 34 7.88 -3.71 11.93
CA VAL A 34 8.69 -4.90 11.60
C VAL A 34 8.55 -5.26 10.12
N VAL A 35 7.32 -5.31 9.59
CA VAL A 35 7.07 -5.60 8.17
C VAL A 35 7.71 -4.52 7.27
N PHE A 36 7.61 -3.26 7.66
CA PHE A 36 8.22 -2.14 6.94
C PHE A 36 9.76 -2.18 6.98
N ALA A 37 10.37 -2.57 8.11
CA ALA A 37 11.81 -2.76 8.21
C ALA A 37 12.30 -3.88 7.28
N ILE A 38 11.58 -5.02 7.21
CA ILE A 38 11.86 -6.11 6.26
C ILE A 38 11.74 -5.61 4.82
N TYR A 39 10.74 -4.78 4.53
CA TYR A 39 10.57 -4.16 3.22
C TYR A 39 11.75 -3.25 2.85
N LEU A 40 12.19 -2.37 3.76
CA LEU A 40 13.33 -1.49 3.53
C LEU A 40 14.61 -2.29 3.31
N TRP A 41 14.88 -3.28 4.17
CA TRP A 41 16.02 -4.18 4.03
C TRP A 41 16.06 -4.86 2.67
N THR A 42 14.94 -5.51 2.30
CA THR A 42 14.79 -6.19 1.00
C THR A 42 14.95 -5.21 -0.16
N THR A 43 14.49 -3.96 0.00
CA THR A 43 14.58 -2.93 -1.03
C THR A 43 15.99 -2.39 -1.19
N MET A 44 16.73 -2.20 -0.10
CA MET A 44 18.12 -1.74 -0.13
C MET A 44 19.06 -2.76 -0.75
N GLN A 45 18.79 -4.06 -0.57
CA GLN A 45 19.56 -5.12 -1.22
C GLN A 45 19.39 -5.18 -2.74
N ASN A 46 18.32 -4.58 -3.29
CA ASN A 46 18.02 -4.59 -4.70
C ASN A 46 18.23 -3.21 -5.32
N SER A 47 18.92 -3.13 -6.47
CA SER A 47 19.15 -1.84 -7.14
C SER A 47 17.82 -1.16 -7.54
N LEU A 48 17.62 0.10 -7.12
CA LEU A 48 16.42 0.91 -7.41
C LEU A 48 16.41 1.50 -8.84
N THR A 49 16.70 0.68 -9.85
CA THR A 49 16.94 1.15 -11.22
C THR A 49 15.66 1.57 -11.96
N SER A 50 14.51 0.97 -11.63
CA SER A 50 13.25 1.27 -12.33
C SER A 50 12.45 2.40 -11.68
N LEU A 51 11.77 3.22 -12.50
CA LEU A 51 10.83 4.23 -12.02
C LEU A 51 9.73 3.61 -11.13
N GLY A 52 9.18 2.45 -11.52
CA GLY A 52 8.18 1.75 -10.72
C GLY A 52 8.70 1.35 -9.33
N SER A 53 9.96 0.90 -9.23
CA SER A 53 10.59 0.59 -7.94
C SER A 53 10.72 1.82 -7.05
N ARG A 54 11.04 2.99 -7.63
CA ARG A 54 11.15 4.27 -6.92
C ARG A 54 9.78 4.76 -6.44
N LEU A 55 8.76 4.73 -7.30
CA LEU A 55 7.39 5.11 -6.94
C LEU A 55 6.82 4.23 -5.82
N LEU A 56 7.07 2.92 -5.87
CA LEU A 56 6.67 2.01 -4.79
C LEU A 56 7.36 2.33 -3.47
N LEU A 57 8.65 2.66 -3.50
CA LEU A 57 9.38 3.07 -2.29
C LEU A 57 8.80 4.36 -1.71
N SER A 58 8.54 5.35 -2.56
CA SER A 58 7.88 6.59 -2.15
C SER A 58 6.50 6.33 -1.52
N ALA A 59 5.69 5.45 -2.11
CA ALA A 59 4.39 5.08 -1.56
C ALA A 59 4.50 4.39 -0.19
N MET A 60 5.47 3.48 0.00
CA MET A 60 5.69 2.80 1.27
C MET A 60 6.24 3.74 2.35
N LEU A 61 7.12 4.67 1.99
CA LEU A 61 7.60 5.71 2.90
C LEU A 61 6.45 6.63 3.34
N LEU A 62 5.58 7.02 2.41
CA LEU A 62 4.41 7.83 2.72
C LEU A 62 3.43 7.08 3.63
N LEU A 63 3.19 5.78 3.39
CA LEU A 63 2.41 4.92 4.29
C LEU A 63 3.03 4.85 5.70
N CYS A 64 4.36 4.77 5.80
CA CYS A 64 5.04 4.71 7.09
C CYS A 64 4.93 6.03 7.85
N LEU A 65 5.22 7.15 7.18
CA LEU A 65 5.09 8.48 7.75
C LEU A 65 3.65 8.75 8.19
N SER A 66 2.68 8.39 7.36
CA SER A 66 1.26 8.53 7.66
C SER A 66 0.86 7.66 8.87
N SER A 67 1.20 6.38 8.88
CA SER A 67 0.89 5.49 10.01
C SER A 67 1.58 5.93 11.31
N THR A 68 2.78 6.51 11.21
CA THR A 68 3.50 7.08 12.36
C THR A 68 2.82 8.34 12.86
N ALA A 69 2.40 9.24 11.97
CA ALA A 69 1.65 10.44 12.33
C ALA A 69 0.31 10.11 13.00
N GLN A 70 -0.39 9.08 12.49
CA GLN A 70 -1.60 8.54 13.13
C GLN A 70 -1.32 8.07 14.56
N TYR A 71 -0.29 7.21 14.73
CA TYR A 71 0.11 6.70 16.03
C TYR A 71 0.43 7.82 17.03
N ILE A 72 1.23 8.81 16.61
CA ILE A 72 1.60 9.94 17.46
C ILE A 72 0.37 10.76 17.84
N ALA A 73 -0.51 11.08 16.88
CA ALA A 73 -1.73 11.86 17.14
C ALA A 73 -2.66 11.12 18.11
N ASP A 74 -2.87 9.82 17.90
CA ASP A 74 -3.66 8.95 18.77
C ASP A 74 -3.10 8.91 20.20
N MET A 75 -1.78 8.75 20.34
CA MET A 75 -1.10 8.73 21.64
C MET A 75 -1.18 10.07 22.34
N MET A 76 -0.93 11.18 21.64
CA MET A 76 -1.01 12.53 22.20
C MET A 76 -2.43 12.86 22.69
N LEU A 77 -3.45 12.56 21.88
CA LEU A 77 -4.85 12.78 22.27
C LEU A 77 -5.22 11.96 23.50
N SER A 78 -4.77 10.71 23.57
CA SER A 78 -5.00 9.83 24.70
C SER A 78 -4.36 10.37 25.98
N LEU A 79 -3.09 10.78 25.93
CA LEU A 79 -2.37 11.37 27.07
C LEU A 79 -3.01 12.69 27.53
N GLN A 80 -3.35 13.58 26.60
CA GLN A 80 -3.99 14.85 26.90
C GLN A 80 -5.40 14.66 27.49
N GLN A 81 -6.12 13.63 27.03
CA GLN A 81 -7.41 13.27 27.60
C GLN A 81 -7.24 12.81 29.04
N MET A 82 -6.27 11.93 29.35
CA MET A 82 -5.98 11.55 30.74
C MET A 82 -5.61 12.76 31.60
N GLU A 83 -4.71 13.61 31.11
CA GLU A 83 -4.27 14.81 31.82
C GLU A 83 -5.46 15.72 32.16
N ALA A 84 -6.30 16.04 31.16
CA ALA A 84 -7.47 16.89 31.38
C ALA A 84 -8.41 16.33 32.46
N TYR A 85 -8.56 15.01 32.56
CA TYR A 85 -9.37 14.40 33.61
C TYR A 85 -8.69 14.33 34.97
N LEU A 86 -7.39 14.04 35.03
CA LEU A 86 -6.69 13.78 36.30
C LEU A 86 -6.16 15.05 36.96
N THR A 87 -5.69 16.04 36.18
CA THR A 87 -4.94 17.19 36.73
C THR A 87 -5.78 18.47 36.80
N THR A 88 -6.82 18.61 35.97
CA THR A 88 -7.59 19.86 35.87
C THR A 88 -8.63 19.98 36.99
N THR A 89 -8.22 20.28 38.23
CA THR A 89 -9.14 20.41 39.37
C THR A 89 -9.98 21.69 39.33
N SER A 90 -9.56 22.71 38.57
CA SER A 90 -10.21 24.03 38.49
C SER A 90 -11.54 24.03 37.72
N VAL A 91 -11.79 23.03 36.88
CA VAL A 91 -13.00 22.93 36.04
C VAL A 91 -13.91 21.82 36.60
N PRO A 92 -15.23 22.06 36.75
CA PRO A 92 -16.18 21.03 37.12
C PRO A 92 -16.07 19.83 36.19
N LEU A 93 -16.15 18.63 36.76
CA LEU A 93 -15.89 17.38 36.04
C LEU A 93 -16.77 17.25 34.77
N ALA A 94 -18.04 17.68 34.86
CA ALA A 94 -19.00 17.73 33.75
C ALA A 94 -18.50 18.55 32.53
N ASP A 95 -17.74 19.63 32.76
CA ASP A 95 -17.31 20.56 31.71
C ASP A 95 -15.92 20.23 31.14
N ARG A 96 -15.12 19.42 31.84
CA ARG A 96 -13.73 19.12 31.45
C ARG A 96 -13.60 18.58 30.03
N ARG A 97 -14.53 17.72 29.60
CA ARG A 97 -14.53 17.15 28.24
C ARG A 97 -14.70 18.23 27.18
N THR A 98 -15.64 19.15 27.39
CA THR A 98 -15.94 20.24 26.45
C THR A 98 -14.76 21.19 26.36
N VAL A 99 -14.17 21.56 27.51
CA VAL A 99 -12.98 22.41 27.57
C VAL A 99 -11.80 21.73 26.86
N TRP A 100 -11.54 20.45 27.17
CA TRP A 100 -10.47 19.68 26.52
C TRP A 100 -10.61 19.67 24.99
N LEU A 101 -11.82 19.41 24.49
CA LEU A 101 -12.07 19.36 23.06
C LEU A 101 -11.85 20.74 22.41
N GLN A 102 -12.28 21.82 23.05
CA GLN A 102 -12.06 23.18 22.56
C GLN A 102 -10.56 23.50 22.52
N THR A 103 -9.79 23.15 23.54
CA THR A 103 -8.34 23.37 23.61
C THR A 103 -7.59 22.55 22.55
N HIS A 104 -8.00 21.31 22.29
CA HIS A 104 -7.29 20.37 21.42
C HIS A 104 -7.94 20.18 20.04
N THR A 105 -8.83 21.09 19.65
CA THR A 105 -9.53 21.01 18.36
C THR A 105 -8.56 20.91 17.18
N GLY A 106 -7.40 21.58 17.22
CA GLY A 106 -6.41 21.52 16.15
C GLY A 106 -5.89 20.10 15.89
N LEU A 107 -5.47 19.39 16.94
CA LEU A 107 -4.95 18.02 16.84
C LEU A 107 -6.05 17.03 16.45
N TYR A 108 -7.24 17.20 17.00
CA TYR A 108 -8.39 16.36 16.65
C TYR A 108 -8.77 16.50 15.16
N LYS A 109 -8.67 17.71 14.60
CA LYS A 109 -8.90 17.96 13.17
C LYS A 109 -7.86 17.29 12.28
N THR A 110 -6.59 17.32 12.66
CA THR A 110 -5.50 16.79 11.83
C THR A 110 -5.39 15.26 11.89
N GLN A 111 -5.82 14.63 12.99
CA GLN A 111 -5.76 13.18 13.21
C GLN A 111 -6.43 12.34 12.10
N ARG A 112 -7.42 12.87 11.37
CA ARG A 112 -8.13 12.11 10.34
C ARG A 112 -7.37 11.96 9.02
N TRP A 113 -6.44 12.87 8.75
CA TRP A 113 -5.69 12.88 7.48
C TRP A 113 -4.76 11.68 7.30
N PRO A 114 -3.96 11.28 8.31
CA PRO A 114 -3.14 10.10 8.18
C PRO A 114 -3.94 8.82 7.89
N THR A 115 -5.09 8.66 8.54
CA THR A 115 -5.99 7.53 8.25
C THR A 115 -6.44 7.53 6.79
N ALA A 116 -6.88 8.67 6.27
CA ALA A 116 -7.30 8.79 4.87
C ALA A 116 -6.15 8.47 3.89
N PHE A 117 -4.94 8.96 4.16
CA PHE A 117 -3.77 8.64 3.33
C PHE A 117 -3.44 7.14 3.36
N ASN A 118 -3.57 6.48 4.51
CA ASN A 118 -3.33 5.04 4.61
C ASN A 118 -4.27 4.24 3.71
N PHE A 119 -5.58 4.52 3.76
CA PHE A 119 -6.56 3.84 2.91
C PHE A 119 -6.35 4.15 1.42
N VAL A 120 -6.19 5.44 1.07
CA VAL A 120 -5.96 5.85 -0.33
C VAL A 120 -4.71 5.19 -0.92
N ILE A 121 -3.59 5.20 -0.21
CA ILE A 121 -2.35 4.61 -0.74
C ILE A 121 -2.48 3.09 -0.81
N SER A 122 -3.14 2.45 0.15
CA SER A 122 -3.45 1.01 0.10
C SER A 122 -4.22 0.65 -1.17
N ASP A 123 -5.26 1.41 -1.50
CA ASP A 123 -6.14 1.14 -2.64
C ASP A 123 -5.46 1.46 -3.97
N LEU A 124 -4.65 2.52 -4.02
CA LEU A 124 -3.77 2.80 -5.16
C LEU A 124 -2.80 1.65 -5.44
N ILE A 125 -2.29 0.98 -4.39
CA ILE A 125 -1.43 -0.19 -4.56
C ILE A 125 -2.23 -1.37 -5.14
N VAL A 126 -3.51 -1.53 -4.80
CA VAL A 126 -4.40 -2.52 -5.44
C VAL A 126 -4.56 -2.24 -6.93
N ILE A 127 -4.87 -1.01 -7.29
CA ILE A 127 -5.04 -0.57 -8.68
C ILE A 127 -3.74 -0.76 -9.46
N TRP A 128 -2.61 -0.38 -8.88
CA TRP A 128 -1.30 -0.60 -9.46
C TRP A 128 -1.04 -2.11 -9.71
N ARG A 129 -1.30 -2.97 -8.71
CA ARG A 129 -1.14 -4.43 -8.84
C ARG A 129 -1.98 -4.99 -9.98
N ALA A 130 -3.25 -4.62 -10.06
CA ALA A 130 -4.14 -5.07 -11.13
C ALA A 130 -3.69 -4.53 -12.51
N SER A 131 -3.20 -3.29 -12.57
CA SER A 131 -2.68 -2.68 -13.80
C SER A 131 -1.44 -3.38 -14.34
N VAL A 132 -0.53 -3.83 -13.46
CA VAL A 132 0.65 -4.62 -13.84
C VAL A 132 0.24 -5.97 -14.44
N VAL A 133 -0.84 -6.57 -13.94
CA VAL A 133 -1.36 -7.87 -14.43
C VAL A 133 -2.07 -7.73 -15.79
N TYR A 134 -2.59 -6.54 -16.11
CA TYR A 134 -3.39 -6.24 -17.29
C TYR A 134 -2.82 -5.09 -18.14
N PRO A 135 -1.58 -5.15 -18.66
CA PRO A 135 -0.95 -4.01 -19.33
C PRO A 135 -1.63 -3.59 -20.64
N LEU A 136 -2.37 -4.50 -21.31
CA LEU A 136 -2.91 -4.27 -22.66
C LEU A 136 -4.42 -3.98 -22.70
N SER A 137 -5.18 -4.26 -21.64
CA SER A 137 -6.63 -4.09 -21.63
C SER A 137 -7.02 -2.72 -21.10
N ARG A 138 -7.09 -1.74 -22.00
CA ARG A 138 -7.45 -0.35 -21.67
C ARG A 138 -8.77 -0.25 -20.90
N GLY A 139 -9.80 -1.01 -21.26
CA GLY A 139 -11.09 -0.98 -20.56
C GLY A 139 -11.00 -1.35 -19.08
N ILE A 140 -10.27 -2.41 -18.73
CA ILE A 140 -10.08 -2.82 -17.32
C ILE A 140 -9.29 -1.75 -16.57
N GLN A 141 -8.20 -1.23 -17.15
CA GLN A 141 -7.42 -0.17 -16.53
C GLN A 141 -8.25 1.09 -16.30
N SER A 142 -9.02 1.54 -17.30
CA SER A 142 -9.91 2.70 -17.16
C SER A 142 -10.94 2.49 -16.06
N SER A 143 -11.55 1.29 -15.95
CA SER A 143 -12.49 1.00 -14.88
C SER A 143 -11.84 1.04 -13.48
N LEU A 144 -10.63 0.50 -13.33
CA LEU A 144 -9.90 0.50 -12.06
C LEU A 144 -9.51 1.92 -11.64
N TRP A 145 -9.01 2.72 -12.57
CA TRP A 145 -8.66 4.11 -12.29
C TRP A 145 -9.88 4.99 -12.01
N LEU A 146 -11.02 4.75 -12.68
CA LEU A 146 -12.26 5.48 -12.40
C LEU A 146 -12.75 5.21 -10.97
N VAL A 147 -12.78 3.94 -10.56
CA VAL A 147 -13.15 3.56 -9.19
C VAL A 147 -12.13 4.10 -8.18
N GLY A 148 -10.84 4.05 -8.50
CA GLY A 148 -9.78 4.62 -7.66
C GLY A 148 -9.85 6.13 -7.49
N LEU A 149 -10.18 6.88 -8.54
CA LEU A 149 -10.37 8.33 -8.43
C LEU A 149 -11.58 8.67 -7.58
N ALA A 150 -12.65 7.88 -7.67
CA ALA A 150 -13.80 8.02 -6.79
C ALA A 150 -13.40 7.74 -5.32
N ASP A 151 -12.63 6.67 -5.08
CA ASP A 151 -12.12 6.33 -3.74
C ASP A 151 -11.29 7.47 -3.12
N ILE A 152 -10.30 7.99 -3.86
CA ILE A 152 -9.49 9.15 -3.45
C ILE A 152 -10.40 10.33 -3.10
N GLY A 153 -11.34 10.66 -4.00
CA GLY A 153 -12.25 11.78 -3.80
C GLY A 153 -13.07 11.65 -2.53
N VAL A 154 -13.61 10.46 -2.24
CA VAL A 154 -14.45 10.23 -1.06
C VAL A 154 -13.62 10.23 0.23
N TRP A 155 -12.43 9.63 0.26
CA TRP A 155 -11.57 9.69 1.45
C TRP A 155 -11.10 11.11 1.77
N LEU A 156 -10.71 11.90 0.77
CA LEU A 156 -10.33 13.30 0.96
C LEU A 156 -11.53 14.13 1.42
N CYS A 157 -12.72 13.90 0.84
CA CYS A 157 -13.95 14.56 1.26
C CYS A 157 -14.32 14.21 2.71
N ALA A 158 -14.23 12.93 3.09
CA ALA A 158 -14.45 12.45 4.45
C ALA A 158 -13.49 13.13 5.44
N ALA A 159 -12.19 13.15 5.14
CA ALA A 159 -11.20 13.81 5.99
C ALA A 159 -11.45 15.33 6.12
N ALA A 160 -11.75 16.01 5.00
CA ALA A 160 -11.99 17.45 4.99
C ALA A 160 -13.26 17.83 5.76
N LEU A 161 -14.36 17.10 5.55
CA LEU A 161 -15.63 17.34 6.23
C LEU A 161 -15.52 17.05 7.73
N THR A 162 -14.83 15.97 8.11
CA THR A 162 -14.57 15.66 9.53
C THR A 162 -13.70 16.73 10.20
N SER A 163 -12.70 17.24 9.48
CA SER A 163 -11.85 18.34 9.94
C SER A 163 -12.61 19.66 10.10
N ARG A 164 -13.54 19.96 9.18
CA ARG A 164 -14.32 21.21 9.23
C ARG A 164 -15.25 21.24 10.44
N ASP A 165 -15.95 20.14 10.67
CA ASP A 165 -17.03 20.07 11.66
C ASP A 165 -16.62 19.35 12.96
N ALA A 166 -15.32 19.14 13.19
CA ALA A 166 -14.78 18.41 14.35
C ALA A 166 -15.51 18.69 15.68
N ILE A 167 -15.76 19.97 16.01
CA ILE A 167 -16.48 20.38 17.23
C ILE A 167 -17.96 19.97 17.15
N LYS A 168 -18.65 20.29 16.05
CA LYS A 168 -20.08 19.96 15.88
C LYS A 168 -20.32 18.45 15.86
N ARG A 169 -19.38 17.68 15.31
CA ARG A 169 -19.43 16.21 15.21
C ARG A 169 -19.15 15.51 16.53
N SER A 170 -18.29 16.09 17.38
CA SER A 170 -18.13 15.59 18.74
C SER A 170 -19.44 15.62 19.55
N GLN A 171 -20.34 16.54 19.19
CA GLN A 171 -21.64 16.74 19.83
C GLN A 171 -22.75 15.93 19.15
N ASN A 172 -22.61 15.60 17.87
CA ASN A 172 -23.56 14.77 17.12
C ASN A 172 -22.82 13.75 16.22
N PRO A 173 -22.62 12.51 16.70
CA PRO A 173 -21.81 11.50 15.99
C PRO A 173 -22.46 10.95 14.71
N ALA A 174 -23.79 11.02 14.58
CA ALA A 174 -24.53 10.35 13.50
C ALA A 174 -24.17 10.80 12.08
N THR A 175 -23.77 12.06 11.88
CA THR A 175 -23.42 12.58 10.54
C THR A 175 -22.03 12.14 10.07
N ASP A 176 -21.13 11.76 10.98
CA ASP A 176 -19.78 11.31 10.65
C ASP A 176 -19.77 9.87 10.09
N GLU A 177 -20.73 9.07 10.51
CA GLU A 177 -20.80 7.64 10.15
C GLU A 177 -21.16 7.44 8.69
N THR A 178 -22.07 8.24 8.12
CA THR A 178 -22.52 8.05 6.73
C THR A 178 -21.38 8.21 5.72
N ILE A 179 -20.56 9.27 5.84
CA ILE A 179 -19.50 9.51 4.86
C ILE A 179 -18.34 8.51 4.99
N ASN A 180 -17.99 8.13 6.22
CA ASN A 180 -16.98 7.12 6.48
C ASN A 180 -17.45 5.74 5.97
N THR A 181 -18.74 5.44 6.12
CA THR A 181 -19.36 4.23 5.55
C THR A 181 -19.26 4.23 4.02
N VAL A 182 -19.58 5.37 3.37
CA VAL A 182 -19.46 5.48 1.90
C VAL A 182 -18.00 5.31 1.46
N ALA A 183 -17.04 5.93 2.16
CA ALA A 183 -15.61 5.77 1.90
C ALA A 183 -15.18 4.30 2.00
N ASN A 184 -15.58 3.62 3.08
CA ASN A 184 -15.31 2.20 3.28
C ASN A 184 -15.94 1.32 2.20
N CYS A 185 -17.18 1.59 1.79
CA CYS A 185 -17.85 0.83 0.74
C CYS A 185 -17.18 0.98 -0.62
N ILE A 186 -16.73 2.20 -0.97
CA ILE A 186 -16.01 2.45 -2.23
C ILE A 186 -14.62 1.81 -2.18
N SER A 187 -13.92 1.90 -1.05
CA SER A 187 -12.64 1.21 -0.82
C SER A 187 -12.79 -0.31 -0.96
N LEU A 188 -13.84 -0.88 -0.38
CA LEU A 188 -14.20 -2.29 -0.52
C LEU A 188 -14.47 -2.66 -1.98
N ALA A 189 -15.24 -1.83 -2.71
CA ALA A 189 -15.49 -2.05 -4.13
C ALA A 189 -14.19 -2.02 -4.95
N THR A 190 -13.30 -1.05 -4.69
CA THR A 190 -11.97 -0.97 -5.33
C THR A 190 -11.16 -2.24 -5.11
N ASN A 191 -11.14 -2.73 -3.86
CA ASN A 191 -10.42 -3.94 -3.48
C ASN A 191 -11.01 -5.20 -4.12
N LEU A 192 -12.34 -5.35 -4.12
CA LEU A 192 -13.02 -6.48 -4.73
C LEU A 192 -12.83 -6.50 -6.25
N VAL A 193 -12.99 -5.37 -6.93
CA VAL A 193 -12.80 -5.27 -8.39
C VAL A 193 -11.34 -5.57 -8.76
N GLY A 194 -10.38 -4.99 -8.05
CA GLY A 194 -8.96 -5.25 -8.27
C GLY A 194 -8.59 -6.71 -8.03
N THR A 195 -9.06 -7.30 -6.93
CA THR A 195 -8.80 -8.69 -6.57
C THR A 195 -9.47 -9.66 -7.55
N ALA A 196 -10.71 -9.39 -7.94
CA ALA A 196 -11.44 -10.19 -8.94
C ALA A 196 -10.73 -10.16 -10.30
N ALA A 197 -10.25 -9.01 -10.74
CA ALA A 197 -9.46 -8.90 -11.96
C ALA A 197 -8.21 -9.80 -11.88
N ILE A 198 -7.42 -9.69 -10.81
CA ILE A 198 -6.23 -10.53 -10.61
C ILE A 198 -6.59 -12.02 -10.57
N ALA A 199 -7.69 -12.39 -9.91
CA ALA A 199 -8.17 -13.77 -9.82
C ALA A 199 -8.56 -14.36 -11.18
N VAL A 200 -9.29 -13.60 -12.00
CA VAL A 200 -9.65 -14.01 -13.37
C VAL A 200 -8.39 -14.24 -14.20
N LYS A 201 -7.37 -13.37 -14.09
CA LYS A 201 -6.09 -13.60 -14.77
C LYS A 201 -5.39 -14.86 -14.28
N ALA A 202 -5.29 -15.04 -12.97
CA ALA A 202 -4.66 -16.19 -12.35
C ALA A 202 -5.31 -17.51 -12.82
N TRP A 203 -6.65 -17.53 -12.88
CA TRP A 203 -7.42 -18.66 -13.38
C TRP A 203 -7.14 -18.96 -14.85
N ASN A 204 -7.14 -17.93 -15.71
CA ASN A 204 -6.87 -18.08 -17.13
C ASN A 204 -5.45 -18.59 -17.39
N GLN A 205 -4.47 -18.08 -16.64
CA GLN A 205 -3.08 -18.55 -16.73
C GLN A 205 -2.95 -20.01 -16.28
N ARG A 206 -3.62 -20.39 -15.18
CA ARG A 206 -3.68 -21.78 -14.72
C ARG A 206 -4.26 -22.71 -15.78
N LYS A 207 -5.39 -22.33 -16.39
CA LYS A 207 -6.05 -23.09 -17.46
C LYS A 207 -5.15 -23.24 -18.69
N PHE A 208 -4.43 -22.18 -19.07
CA PHE A 208 -3.50 -22.20 -20.20
C PHE A 208 -2.33 -23.16 -19.97
N MET A 209 -1.66 -23.08 -18.81
CA MET A 209 -0.51 -23.96 -18.53
C MET A 209 -0.92 -25.43 -18.40
N ARG A 210 -2.08 -25.71 -17.77
CA ARG A 210 -2.61 -27.08 -17.66
C ARG A 210 -2.84 -27.72 -19.03
N ARG A 211 -3.17 -26.92 -20.05
CA ARG A 211 -3.41 -27.40 -21.42
C ARG A 211 -2.14 -27.61 -22.24
N HIS A 212 -1.10 -26.80 -22.04
CA HIS A 212 0.03 -26.74 -22.97
C HIS A 212 1.38 -27.19 -22.40
N VAL A 213 1.60 -27.11 -21.08
CA VAL A 213 2.94 -27.25 -20.51
C VAL A 213 3.12 -28.55 -19.71
N GLY A 214 2.03 -29.26 -19.38
CA GLY A 214 2.07 -30.59 -18.76
C GLY A 214 2.64 -30.66 -17.33
N MET A 215 3.42 -29.66 -16.90
CA MET A 215 4.14 -29.67 -15.62
C MET A 215 4.12 -28.29 -14.95
N TRP A 216 3.92 -28.29 -13.63
CA TRP A 216 3.57 -27.12 -12.80
C TRP A 216 4.76 -26.26 -12.33
N SER A 217 5.91 -26.25 -13.01
CA SER A 217 7.14 -25.70 -12.42
C SER A 217 7.28 -24.17 -12.44
N SER A 218 6.25 -23.39 -12.78
CA SER A 218 6.38 -21.92 -12.81
C SER A 218 6.00 -21.29 -11.47
N ASN A 219 6.80 -20.34 -10.97
CA ASN A 219 6.56 -19.57 -9.74
C ASN A 219 5.45 -18.52 -9.91
N VAL A 220 5.24 -18.04 -11.14
CA VAL A 220 4.27 -16.97 -11.49
C VAL A 220 2.83 -17.23 -11.00
N PRO A 221 2.25 -18.44 -11.15
CA PRO A 221 0.89 -18.72 -10.70
C PRO A 221 0.79 -18.63 -9.19
N ARG A 222 1.82 -19.08 -8.46
CA ARG A 222 1.87 -19.00 -6.99
C ARG A 222 1.85 -17.55 -6.53
N MET A 223 2.57 -16.65 -7.22
CA MET A 223 2.52 -15.20 -6.94
C MET A 223 1.09 -14.66 -7.07
N LEU A 224 0.42 -14.96 -8.18
CA LEU A 224 -0.93 -14.46 -8.43
C LEU A 224 -1.93 -14.99 -7.41
N PHE A 225 -1.80 -16.24 -6.98
CA PHE A 225 -2.66 -16.79 -5.91
C PHE A 225 -2.44 -16.10 -4.57
N LEU A 226 -1.19 -15.84 -4.16
CA LEU A 226 -0.89 -15.10 -2.93
C LEU A 226 -1.46 -13.67 -2.97
N LEU A 227 -1.42 -13.02 -4.14
CA LEU A 227 -2.03 -11.70 -4.32
C LEU A 227 -3.56 -11.73 -4.18
N VAL A 228 -4.21 -12.79 -4.71
CA VAL A 228 -5.65 -12.98 -4.55
C VAL A 228 -6.00 -13.28 -3.08
N GLU A 229 -5.24 -14.15 -2.43
CA GLU A 229 -5.47 -14.54 -1.03
C GLU A 229 -5.37 -13.34 -0.09
N THR A 230 -4.33 -12.52 -0.23
CA THR A 230 -4.15 -11.29 0.55
C THR A 230 -5.22 -10.24 0.24
N GLY A 231 -5.68 -10.13 -1.02
CA GLY A 231 -6.79 -9.25 -1.40
C GLY A 231 -8.14 -9.68 -0.83
N VAL A 232 -8.43 -10.99 -0.84
CA VAL A 232 -9.65 -11.55 -0.23
C VAL A 232 -9.64 -11.35 1.28
N PHE A 233 -8.50 -11.60 1.94
CA PHE A 233 -8.35 -11.35 3.37
C PHE A 233 -8.67 -9.90 3.73
N TRP A 234 -8.13 -8.95 2.96
CA TRP A 234 -8.40 -7.53 3.17
C TRP A 234 -9.89 -7.17 2.95
N ALA A 235 -10.49 -7.66 1.87
CA ALA A 235 -11.90 -7.44 1.60
C ALA A 235 -12.82 -7.99 2.72
N MET A 236 -12.45 -9.13 3.33
CA MET A 236 -13.17 -9.67 4.49
C MET A 236 -13.07 -8.77 5.71
N VAL A 237 -11.88 -8.23 6.01
CA VAL A 237 -11.68 -7.28 7.12
C VAL A 237 -12.53 -6.03 6.90
N GLN A 238 -12.50 -5.47 5.69
CA GLN A 238 -13.32 -4.31 5.34
C GLN A 238 -14.82 -4.60 5.42
N LEU A 239 -15.26 -5.78 4.97
CA LEU A 239 -16.66 -6.18 5.07
C LEU A 239 -17.13 -6.27 6.52
N VAL A 240 -16.36 -6.94 7.39
CA VAL A 240 -16.67 -7.03 8.82
C VAL A 240 -16.73 -5.64 9.45
N PHE A 241 -15.78 -4.78 9.11
CA PHE A 241 -15.77 -3.41 9.61
C PHE A 241 -16.99 -2.60 9.14
N SER A 242 -17.37 -2.71 7.87
CA SER A 242 -18.58 -2.05 7.34
C SER A 242 -19.86 -2.57 7.99
N VAL A 243 -19.97 -3.88 8.26
CA VAL A 243 -21.12 -4.44 8.98
C VAL A 243 -21.18 -3.92 10.42
N LEU A 244 -20.04 -3.86 11.11
CA LEU A 244 -19.98 -3.31 12.47
C LEU A 244 -20.39 -1.83 12.51
N GLN A 245 -19.95 -1.02 11.55
CA GLN A 245 -20.38 0.38 11.44
C GLN A 245 -21.90 0.51 11.27
N GLN A 246 -22.53 -0.37 10.50
CA GLN A 246 -23.98 -0.31 10.26
C GLN A 246 -24.82 -0.79 11.44
N VAL A 247 -24.30 -1.74 12.22
CA VAL A 247 -25.00 -2.28 13.40
C VAL A 247 -24.72 -1.41 14.64
N ASN A 248 -23.66 -0.60 14.64
CA ASN A 248 -23.36 0.31 15.74
C ASN A 248 -24.33 1.48 15.75
N ASN A 249 -25.41 1.35 16.52
CA ASN A 249 -26.37 2.43 16.77
C ASN A 249 -26.04 3.25 18.04
N GLY A 250 -24.89 3.00 18.68
CA GLY A 250 -24.48 3.63 19.93
C GLY A 250 -25.16 3.08 21.19
N GLU A 251 -26.16 2.20 21.07
CA GLU A 251 -26.86 1.63 22.22
C GLU A 251 -26.12 0.43 22.83
N ASN A 252 -25.44 -0.35 21.98
CA ASN A 252 -24.72 -1.54 22.41
C ASN A 252 -23.23 -1.25 22.65
N ALA A 253 -22.86 -1.18 23.93
CA ALA A 253 -21.49 -0.95 24.40
C ALA A 253 -20.46 -1.90 23.76
N SER A 254 -20.81 -3.17 23.58
CA SER A 254 -19.91 -4.18 23.01
C SER A 254 -19.70 -3.99 21.52
N VAL A 255 -20.75 -3.60 20.78
CA VAL A 255 -20.66 -3.32 19.34
C VAL A 255 -19.85 -2.05 19.09
N ASP A 256 -20.04 -1.01 19.91
CA ASP A 256 -19.26 0.23 19.85
C ASP A 256 -17.77 -0.05 20.08
N LEU A 257 -17.43 -0.79 21.13
CA LEU A 257 -16.05 -1.20 21.40
C LEU A 257 -15.47 -2.05 20.26
N ALA A 258 -16.22 -3.03 19.75
CA ALA A 258 -15.76 -3.88 18.64
C ALA A 258 -15.53 -3.06 17.36
N THR A 259 -16.39 -2.08 17.08
CA THR A 259 -16.25 -1.17 15.94
C THR A 259 -15.00 -0.31 16.07
N ALA A 260 -14.76 0.25 17.26
CA ALA A 260 -13.57 1.05 17.55
C ALA A 260 -12.29 0.21 17.41
N VAL A 261 -12.26 -1.00 17.97
CA VAL A 261 -11.12 -1.94 17.84
C VAL A 261 -10.87 -2.27 16.37
N MET A 262 -11.93 -2.64 15.62
CA MET A 262 -11.81 -2.97 14.21
C MET A 262 -11.34 -1.79 13.35
N ALA A 263 -11.75 -0.56 13.68
CA ALA A 263 -11.25 0.62 13.01
C ALA A 263 -9.72 0.74 13.14
N ARG A 264 -9.20 0.56 14.36
CA ARG A 264 -7.74 0.64 14.63
C ARG A 264 -6.98 -0.48 13.93
N ILE A 265 -7.50 -1.70 13.99
CA ILE A 265 -6.91 -2.85 13.27
C ILE A 265 -6.90 -2.59 11.76
N ALA A 266 -8.01 -2.13 11.19
CA ALA A 266 -8.12 -1.86 9.76
C ALA A 266 -7.14 -0.78 9.30
N THR A 267 -6.96 0.31 10.06
CA THR A 267 -6.01 1.38 9.72
C THR A 267 -4.58 0.87 9.55
N TYR A 268 -4.11 -0.03 10.43
CA TYR A 268 -2.76 -0.57 10.33
C TYR A 268 -2.67 -1.74 9.34
N LEU A 269 -3.72 -2.55 9.19
CA LEU A 269 -3.78 -3.57 8.13
C LEU A 269 -3.73 -2.97 6.72
N ALA A 270 -4.33 -1.79 6.52
CA ALA A 270 -4.23 -1.02 5.28
C ALA A 270 -2.77 -0.66 4.95
N ALA A 271 -1.88 -0.54 5.95
CA ALA A 271 -0.45 -0.34 5.71
C ALA A 271 0.31 -1.67 5.59
N ILE A 272 0.02 -2.65 6.45
CA ILE A 272 0.71 -3.96 6.50
C ILE A 272 0.52 -4.75 5.20
N LEU A 273 -0.72 -4.89 4.72
CA LEU A 273 -1.02 -5.78 3.61
C LEU A 273 -0.38 -5.32 2.29
N PRO A 274 -0.44 -4.04 1.89
CA PRO A 274 0.30 -3.57 0.73
C PRO A 274 1.81 -3.78 0.87
N THR A 275 2.41 -3.47 2.02
CA THR A 275 3.84 -3.70 2.26
C THR A 275 4.21 -5.18 2.13
N ALA A 276 3.44 -6.07 2.76
CA ALA A 276 3.65 -7.51 2.67
C ALA A 276 3.55 -8.02 1.21
N THR A 277 2.55 -7.57 0.45
CA THR A 277 2.43 -7.98 -0.96
C THR A 277 3.58 -7.51 -1.82
N VAL A 278 4.17 -6.33 -1.55
CA VAL A 278 5.35 -5.87 -2.28
C VAL A 278 6.60 -6.66 -1.89
N ILE A 279 6.77 -7.03 -0.61
CA ILE A 279 7.84 -7.93 -0.18
C ILE A 279 7.73 -9.27 -0.91
N ILE A 280 6.54 -9.89 -0.91
CA ILE A 280 6.27 -11.16 -1.58
C ILE A 280 6.60 -11.04 -3.08
N ALA A 281 6.11 -9.99 -3.74
CA ALA A 281 6.36 -9.73 -5.15
C ALA A 281 7.85 -9.58 -5.50
N ARG A 282 8.65 -8.98 -4.61
CA ARG A 282 10.09 -8.80 -4.80
C ARG A 282 10.89 -10.07 -4.52
N SER A 283 10.54 -10.79 -3.46
CA SER A 283 11.23 -12.03 -3.07
C SER A 283 11.22 -13.08 -4.19
N GLN A 284 10.12 -13.21 -4.92
CA GLN A 284 10.00 -14.20 -6.00
C GLN A 284 10.81 -13.83 -7.25
N ARG A 285 10.98 -12.53 -7.55
CA ARG A 285 11.85 -12.10 -8.67
C ARG A 285 13.30 -12.49 -8.41
N SER A 286 13.77 -12.37 -7.17
CA SER A 286 15.13 -12.78 -6.79
C SER A 286 15.34 -14.28 -7.05
N VAL A 287 14.37 -15.12 -6.65
CA VAL A 287 14.41 -16.57 -6.85
C VAL A 287 14.41 -16.95 -8.34
N ASP A 288 13.60 -16.29 -9.16
CA ASP A 288 13.55 -16.56 -10.61
C ASP A 288 14.89 -16.25 -11.31
N HIS A 289 15.63 -15.25 -10.84
CA HIS A 289 16.98 -14.97 -11.38
C HIS A 289 17.97 -16.08 -11.01
N VAL A 290 17.96 -16.58 -9.77
CA VAL A 290 18.86 -17.66 -9.32
C VAL A 290 18.65 -18.96 -10.11
N PHE A 291 17.40 -19.35 -10.35
CA PHE A 291 17.12 -20.57 -11.12
C PHE A 291 17.49 -20.45 -12.60
N LYS A 292 17.38 -19.27 -13.22
CA LYS A 292 17.82 -19.04 -14.60
C LYS A 292 19.33 -19.16 -14.76
N PHE A 293 20.11 -18.78 -13.75
CA PHE A 293 21.58 -18.91 -13.75
C PHE A 293 22.08 -20.30 -13.36
N SER A 294 21.23 -21.18 -12.82
CA SER A 294 21.59 -22.55 -12.44
C SER A 294 21.47 -23.56 -13.59
N HIS A 295 20.95 -23.13 -14.76
CA HIS A 295 20.93 -23.92 -16.00
C HIS A 295 21.94 -23.47 -17.08
N PRO A 296 23.26 -23.47 -16.84
CA PRO A 296 24.23 -23.48 -17.92
C PRO A 296 24.98 -24.83 -17.96
N VAL A 297 25.14 -25.37 -19.18
CA VAL A 297 26.16 -26.38 -19.55
C VAL A 297 25.89 -27.86 -19.22
N ALA A 298 24.74 -28.42 -19.59
CA ALA A 298 24.64 -29.88 -19.80
C ALA A 298 24.44 -30.29 -21.27
N SER A 299 24.17 -29.33 -22.18
CA SER A 299 23.83 -29.63 -23.57
C SER A 299 24.96 -29.44 -24.59
N SER A 300 26.20 -29.15 -24.17
CA SER A 300 27.33 -28.97 -25.11
C SER A 300 28.35 -30.12 -25.16
N ILE A 301 28.10 -31.26 -24.51
CA ILE A 301 29.04 -32.42 -24.52
C ILE A 301 28.58 -33.55 -25.46
N ALA A 302 27.34 -33.51 -26.00
CA ALA A 302 26.81 -34.56 -26.87
C ALA A 302 26.82 -34.19 -28.36
N SER A 303 27.97 -33.79 -28.90
CA SER A 303 28.19 -33.78 -30.36
C SER A 303 29.69 -33.76 -30.70
N ARG A 304 30.40 -34.81 -30.27
CA ARG A 304 31.63 -35.21 -30.96
C ARG A 304 31.20 -35.94 -32.25
N PRO A 305 31.57 -35.46 -33.44
CA PRO A 305 31.30 -36.18 -34.68
C PRO A 305 32.18 -37.43 -34.71
N GLY A 306 31.56 -38.62 -34.77
CA GLY A 306 32.25 -39.83 -35.20
C GLY A 306 32.52 -39.77 -36.71
N PRO A 307 33.63 -40.37 -37.20
CA PRO A 307 33.99 -40.32 -38.61
C PRO A 307 32.97 -41.07 -39.49
N GLU A 308 32.63 -40.46 -40.62
CA GLU A 308 31.72 -40.95 -41.66
C GLU A 308 32.12 -42.33 -42.21
N PRO A 309 31.14 -43.21 -42.45
CA PRO A 309 31.18 -44.14 -43.56
C PRO A 309 30.28 -43.65 -44.69
N HIS A 310 30.91 -43.43 -45.83
CA HIS A 310 30.33 -43.33 -47.16
C HIS A 310 29.27 -44.42 -47.41
N ASN A 311 28.01 -44.06 -47.73
CA ASN A 311 27.31 -44.76 -48.81
C ASN A 311 26.11 -44.01 -49.41
N ARG A 312 26.00 -44.21 -50.73
CA ARG A 312 24.99 -43.75 -51.69
C ARG A 312 23.58 -44.26 -51.38
N GLY A 313 22.58 -43.46 -51.74
CA GLY A 313 21.41 -43.99 -52.44
C GLY A 313 20.03 -43.50 -52.00
N THR A 314 19.48 -42.60 -52.82
CA THR A 314 18.07 -42.53 -53.26
C THR A 314 16.96 -42.02 -52.32
N ASN A 315 16.44 -40.86 -52.76
CA ASN A 315 15.04 -40.51 -53.04
C ASN A 315 14.07 -40.12 -51.92
N HIS A 316 13.58 -38.88 -52.09
CA HIS A 316 12.22 -38.38 -51.89
C HIS A 316 11.55 -38.60 -50.53
N TYR A 317 11.25 -37.51 -49.80
CA TYR A 317 9.92 -36.89 -49.74
C TYR A 317 10.07 -35.45 -49.20
N SER A 318 9.51 -34.50 -49.96
CA SER A 318 9.36 -33.09 -49.59
C SER A 318 8.27 -32.98 -48.51
N LEU A 319 8.65 -32.60 -47.30
CA LEU A 319 7.74 -32.11 -46.27
C LEU A 319 8.10 -30.67 -45.94
N SER A 320 7.14 -29.81 -46.26
CA SER A 320 7.07 -28.39 -45.99
C SER A 320 7.45 -28.06 -44.54
N SER A 321 8.59 -27.38 -44.39
CA SER A 321 9.02 -26.79 -43.13
C SER A 321 8.03 -25.70 -42.72
N ILE A 322 7.18 -26.01 -41.73
CA ILE A 322 6.43 -25.02 -40.97
C ILE A 322 7.45 -24.16 -40.24
N ARG A 323 7.67 -22.97 -40.79
CA ARG A 323 8.49 -21.90 -40.23
C ARG A 323 7.78 -21.37 -38.99
N MET A 324 8.07 -21.92 -37.82
CA MET A 324 7.68 -21.32 -36.54
C MET A 324 8.45 -20.01 -36.38
N SER A 325 7.77 -18.92 -36.72
CA SER A 325 8.16 -17.56 -36.38
C SER A 325 8.26 -17.44 -34.86
N ASN A 326 9.47 -17.19 -34.38
CA ASN A 326 9.76 -16.78 -33.02
C ASN A 326 8.85 -15.60 -32.64
N MET A 327 7.86 -15.86 -31.78
CA MET A 327 7.13 -14.82 -31.05
C MET A 327 8.12 -14.11 -30.14
N ARG A 328 8.63 -12.98 -30.62
CA ARG A 328 9.31 -11.96 -29.81
C ARG A 328 8.35 -11.55 -28.69
N LEU A 329 8.67 -11.96 -27.47
CA LEU A 329 8.19 -11.30 -26.26
C LEU A 329 8.49 -9.81 -26.38
N GLY A 330 7.44 -8.99 -26.24
CA GLY A 330 7.46 -7.55 -26.44
C GLY A 330 8.64 -6.90 -25.72
N GLY A 331 9.62 -6.48 -26.52
CA GLY A 331 10.63 -5.54 -26.09
C GLY A 331 9.92 -4.25 -25.70
N ILE A 332 10.20 -3.80 -24.48
CA ILE A 332 9.93 -2.44 -24.05
C ILE A 332 10.66 -1.54 -25.04
N HIS A 333 9.88 -0.86 -25.89
CA HIS A 333 10.38 0.13 -26.82
C HIS A 333 10.99 1.27 -26.00
N ARG A 334 12.33 1.27 -25.85
CA ARG A 334 13.04 2.49 -25.48
C ARG A 334 12.85 3.46 -26.65
N PRO A 335 12.42 4.72 -26.41
CA PRO A 335 12.34 5.70 -27.47
C PRO A 335 13.76 6.10 -27.93
N GLU A 336 13.93 6.14 -29.25
CA GLU A 336 15.21 6.20 -29.98
C GLU A 336 15.83 7.62 -30.04
N TRP A 337 15.44 8.54 -29.15
CA TRP A 337 15.94 9.92 -29.15
C TRP A 337 17.16 10.17 -28.25
N GLU A 338 17.63 9.18 -27.48
CA GLU A 338 18.80 9.31 -26.59
C GLU A 338 20.17 9.00 -27.25
N LEU A 339 20.23 8.80 -28.57
CA LEU A 339 21.49 8.54 -29.30
C LEU A 339 21.80 9.60 -30.38
N LYS A 340 21.81 10.87 -29.97
CA LYS A 340 22.67 11.88 -30.63
C LYS A 340 23.75 12.32 -29.66
N GLN A 341 24.88 11.61 -29.72
CA GLN A 341 26.15 12.10 -29.20
C GLN A 341 26.59 13.32 -30.01
N SER A 342 26.79 14.44 -29.32
CA SER A 342 27.53 15.58 -29.83
C SER A 342 29.02 15.23 -29.95
N PRO A 343 29.73 15.67 -31.00
CA PRO A 343 31.15 15.39 -31.16
C PRO A 343 31.99 16.22 -30.20
N LEU A 344 33.02 15.55 -29.67
CA LEU A 344 34.08 16.07 -28.80
C LEU A 344 34.75 17.31 -29.40
N GLY A 345 34.69 18.43 -28.67
CA GLY A 345 35.55 19.59 -28.85
C GLY A 345 36.72 19.52 -27.87
N ASN A 346 37.92 19.41 -28.44
CA ASN A 346 39.21 19.62 -27.78
C ASN A 346 39.29 21.05 -27.22
N GLU A 347 39.38 21.22 -25.89
CA GLU A 347 39.88 22.47 -25.31
C GLU A 347 40.97 22.19 -24.26
N ARG A 348 42.04 22.97 -24.39
CA ARG A 348 43.29 22.92 -23.64
C ARG A 348 43.10 23.38 -22.18
N PRO A 349 43.96 22.95 -21.24
CA PRO A 349 43.94 23.46 -19.88
C PRO A 349 44.58 24.87 -19.82
N GLY A 350 43.76 25.88 -19.50
CA GLY A 350 44.16 27.25 -19.20
C GLY A 350 44.14 27.53 -17.69
N ALA A 351 45.10 28.36 -17.28
CA ALA A 351 45.49 28.83 -15.94
C ALA A 351 44.41 29.04 -14.83
N PRO A 352 44.83 29.01 -13.55
CA PRO A 352 43.95 29.31 -12.41
C PRO A 352 43.70 30.82 -12.24
N GLU A 353 42.43 31.22 -12.15
CA GLU A 353 42.01 32.57 -11.74
C GLU A 353 41.86 32.70 -10.21
N PRO A 354 42.02 33.92 -9.66
CA PRO A 354 42.23 34.15 -8.23
C PRO A 354 40.95 34.17 -7.39
N TYR A 355 41.09 33.73 -6.14
CA TYR A 355 40.08 33.77 -5.10
C TYR A 355 39.63 35.20 -4.78
N ILE A 356 38.35 35.51 -5.00
CA ILE A 356 37.67 36.70 -4.49
C ILE A 356 36.93 36.31 -3.20
N LEU A 357 37.30 36.92 -2.08
CA LEU A 357 36.63 36.77 -0.79
C LEU A 357 35.28 37.52 -0.77
N PRO A 358 34.22 36.98 -0.14
CA PRO A 358 32.96 37.69 0.03
C PRO A 358 33.07 38.78 1.13
N PRO A 359 32.29 39.86 1.01
CA PRO A 359 32.33 40.97 1.96
C PRO A 359 31.64 40.65 3.29
N ASN A 360 32.26 41.14 4.37
CA ASN A 360 31.76 41.17 5.74
C ASN A 360 30.37 41.82 5.84
N PHE A 361 29.44 41.12 6.48
CA PHE A 361 28.23 41.72 7.03
C PHE A 361 28.55 42.31 8.41
N SER A 362 28.58 43.64 8.48
CA SER A 362 28.60 44.42 9.71
C SER A 362 27.23 44.40 10.37
N THR A 363 27.22 44.05 11.65
CA THR A 363 26.15 44.29 12.62
C THR A 363 26.06 45.77 12.95
N GLU A 364 24.87 46.36 12.90
CA GLU A 364 24.55 47.56 13.69
C GLU A 364 23.03 47.65 13.98
N ASN A 365 22.76 47.81 15.29
CA ASN A 365 21.62 48.39 16.00
C ASN A 365 20.27 47.68 16.05
#